data_AF-A0A0K0XSE2-F1
#
_entry.id   AF-A0A0K0XSE2-F1
#
_cell.length_a   1.000
_cell.length_b   1.000
_cell.length_c   1.000
_cell.angle_alpha   90.00
_cell.angle_beta   90.00
_cell.angle_gamma   90.00
#
_symmetry.space_group_name_H-M   'P 1'
#
loop_
_entity.id
_entity.type
_entity.pdbx_description
1 polymer ?
#
loop_
_entity_poly.entity_id
_entity_poly.type
_entity_poly.pdbx_seq_one_letter_code
_entity_poly.pdbx_strand_id
1 'polypeptide(L)'
;MSRSDPLDSNCPIARVTALIGEPWTLLVLREAFWGCQQFKDFEASLGIARNILADRLRKLVEAGLLSREPNPEDRRRVDYRLTERGRALMPALIALAQWSGEHLCDADCAVRFVERRTGKDVAPVSVRAQDGRVLGIEDLSMVPGEDADPELLARLSRAGLIATRNDH
;
A
#
# COMPACT_ATOMS: atom_id res chain seq x y z
N MET A 1 8.56 -13.84 -25.08
CA MET A 1 8.90 -13.76 -23.66
C MET A 1 7.67 -13.24 -22.93
N SER A 2 6.93 -14.14 -22.26
CA SER A 2 5.76 -13.75 -21.47
C SER A 2 6.24 -12.85 -20.33
N ARG A 3 5.66 -11.67 -20.17
CA ARG A 3 5.87 -10.87 -18.95
C ARG A 3 5.22 -11.64 -17.82
N SER A 4 6.03 -12.18 -16.90
CA SER A 4 5.57 -12.80 -15.66
C SER A 4 4.65 -11.80 -14.93
N ASP A 5 3.48 -12.25 -14.47
CA ASP A 5 2.59 -11.43 -13.65
C ASP A 5 3.38 -10.99 -12.40
N PRO A 6 3.45 -9.68 -12.04
CA PRO A 6 4.17 -9.28 -10.84
C PRO A 6 3.61 -9.89 -9.54
N LEU A 7 2.38 -10.42 -9.55
CA LEU A 7 1.82 -11.22 -8.45
C LEU A 7 2.52 -12.58 -8.26
N ASP A 8 3.10 -13.13 -9.34
CA ASP A 8 3.88 -14.38 -9.36
C ASP A 8 5.35 -14.13 -8.96
N SER A 9 5.79 -12.87 -8.86
CA SER A 9 7.13 -12.54 -8.41
C SER A 9 7.29 -12.83 -6.92
N ASN A 10 8.38 -13.50 -6.52
CA ASN A 10 8.70 -13.64 -5.11
C ASN A 10 9.29 -12.36 -4.46
N CYS A 11 9.27 -11.23 -5.18
CA CYS A 11 9.64 -9.92 -4.63
C CYS A 11 8.42 -9.26 -3.96
N PRO A 12 8.45 -8.97 -2.64
CA PRO A 12 7.29 -8.38 -1.93
C PRO A 12 6.83 -7.03 -2.50
N ILE A 13 7.78 -6.20 -2.95
CA ILE A 13 7.49 -4.91 -3.57
C ILE A 13 6.79 -5.09 -4.93
N ALA A 14 7.20 -6.08 -5.73
CA ALA A 14 6.56 -6.36 -7.02
C ALA A 14 5.11 -6.83 -6.81
N ARG A 15 4.88 -7.72 -5.85
CA ARG A 15 3.53 -8.23 -5.51
C ARG A 15 2.60 -7.11 -5.07
N VAL A 16 3.06 -6.22 -4.19
CA VAL A 16 2.21 -5.10 -3.75
C VAL A 16 1.98 -4.11 -4.88
N THR A 17 2.96 -3.87 -5.76
CA THR A 17 2.81 -2.93 -6.89
C THR A 17 1.76 -3.38 -7.90
N ALA A 18 1.64 -4.68 -8.18
CA ALA A 18 0.54 -5.18 -9.00
C ALA A 18 -0.85 -4.89 -8.39
N LEU A 19 -0.92 -4.82 -7.05
CA LEU A 19 -2.15 -4.55 -6.33
C LEU A 19 -2.46 -3.06 -6.21
N ILE A 20 -1.50 -2.24 -5.76
CA ILE A 20 -1.71 -0.82 -5.41
C ILE A 20 -1.19 0.17 -6.47
N GLY A 21 -0.40 -0.30 -7.43
CA GLY A 21 0.24 0.53 -8.47
C GLY A 21 -0.69 0.94 -9.60
N GLU A 22 -1.94 0.45 -9.61
CA GLU A 22 -2.94 0.92 -10.56
C GLU A 22 -3.48 2.31 -10.18
N PRO A 23 -3.77 3.18 -11.18
CA PRO A 23 -4.40 4.47 -10.93
C PRO A 23 -5.67 4.30 -10.08
N TRP A 24 -5.88 5.20 -9.13
CA TRP A 24 -7.04 5.29 -8.22
C TRP A 24 -7.09 4.29 -7.05
N THR A 25 -6.34 3.18 -7.04
CA THR A 25 -6.45 2.19 -5.95
C THR A 25 -6.16 2.80 -4.58
N LEU A 26 -5.08 3.57 -4.46
CA LEU A 26 -4.72 4.26 -3.22
C LEU A 26 -5.74 5.34 -2.83
N LEU A 27 -6.39 5.97 -3.81
CA LEU A 27 -7.43 6.97 -3.55
C LEU A 27 -8.74 6.32 -3.08
N VAL A 28 -9.14 5.17 -3.63
CA VAL A 28 -10.27 4.39 -3.10
C VAL A 28 -10.00 3.94 -1.67
N LEU A 29 -8.78 3.46 -1.37
CA LEU A 29 -8.40 3.13 0.00
C LEU A 29 -8.45 4.34 0.93
N ARG A 30 -7.97 5.51 0.49
CA ARG A 30 -8.06 6.78 1.23
C ARG A 30 -9.50 7.10 1.61
N GLU A 31 -10.42 7.04 0.66
CA GLU A 31 -11.85 7.28 0.93
C GLU A 31 -12.42 6.28 1.94
N ALA A 32 -12.03 4.99 1.84
CA ALA A 32 -12.47 3.98 2.79
C ALA A 32 -11.94 4.28 4.22
N PHE A 33 -10.73 4.81 4.34
CA PHE A 33 -10.19 5.28 5.62
C PHE A 33 -10.90 6.52 6.16
N TRP A 34 -11.45 7.36 5.29
CA TRP A 34 -12.30 8.50 5.67
C TRP A 34 -13.75 8.11 5.97
N GLY A 35 -14.10 6.83 5.81
CA GLY A 35 -15.40 6.30 6.18
C GLY A 35 -16.38 6.15 5.03
N CYS A 36 -15.97 6.34 3.78
CA CYS A 36 -16.78 5.94 2.63
C CYS A 36 -17.01 4.42 2.68
N GLN A 37 -18.28 4.02 2.61
CA GLN A 37 -18.66 2.61 2.65
C GLN A 37 -19.55 2.23 1.46
N GLN A 38 -20.29 3.17 0.86
CA GLN A 38 -21.20 2.86 -0.24
C GLN A 38 -20.61 3.31 -1.58
N PHE A 39 -20.96 2.59 -2.66
CA PHE A 39 -20.48 2.91 -4.01
C PHE A 39 -20.70 4.39 -4.38
N LYS A 40 -21.87 4.93 -4.04
CA LYS A 40 -22.22 6.35 -4.30
C LYS A 40 -21.31 7.33 -3.55
N ASP A 41 -20.79 6.95 -2.38
CA ASP A 41 -19.94 7.83 -1.57
C ASP A 41 -18.56 7.93 -2.23
N PHE A 42 -18.02 6.78 -2.67
CA PHE A 42 -16.79 6.73 -3.45
C PHE A 42 -16.93 7.47 -4.79
N GLU A 43 -18.05 7.28 -5.49
CA GLU A 43 -18.35 7.95 -6.76
C GLU A 43 -18.41 9.47 -6.59
N ALA A 44 -19.13 9.95 -5.56
CA ALA A 44 -19.24 11.37 -5.25
C ALA A 44 -17.91 11.99 -4.83
N SER A 45 -17.08 11.26 -4.08
CA SER A 45 -15.80 11.77 -3.58
C SER A 45 -14.70 11.79 -4.67
N LEU A 46 -14.62 10.73 -5.48
CA LEU A 46 -13.53 10.57 -6.45
C LEU A 46 -13.83 11.16 -7.83
N GLY A 47 -15.10 11.28 -8.22
CA GLY A 47 -15.49 11.83 -9.52
C GLY A 47 -15.04 10.97 -10.73
N ILE A 48 -14.68 9.71 -10.51
CA ILE A 48 -14.19 8.81 -11.55
C ILE A 48 -15.33 8.05 -12.24
N ALA A 49 -15.07 7.54 -13.44
CA ALA A 49 -16.03 6.72 -14.17
C ALA A 49 -16.45 5.47 -13.38
N ARG A 50 -17.76 5.17 -13.38
CA ARG A 50 -18.37 4.08 -12.59
C ARG A 50 -17.75 2.71 -12.84
N ASN A 51 -17.42 2.41 -14.10
CA ASN A 51 -16.78 1.15 -14.47
C ASN A 51 -15.38 1.02 -13.87
N ILE A 52 -14.61 2.11 -13.82
CA ILE A 52 -13.29 2.14 -13.19
C ILE A 52 -13.43 1.95 -11.67
N LEU A 53 -14.35 2.66 -11.03
CA LEU A 53 -14.62 2.49 -9.60
C LEU A 53 -15.04 1.06 -9.25
N ALA A 54 -15.95 0.48 -10.04
CA ALA A 54 -16.41 -0.90 -9.84
C ALA A 54 -15.26 -1.91 -9.97
N ASP A 55 -14.39 -1.75 -10.97
CA ASP A 55 -13.21 -2.59 -11.16
C ASP A 55 -12.24 -2.48 -9.97
N ARG A 56 -11.98 -1.26 -9.48
CA ARG A 56 -11.10 -1.03 -8.32
C ARG A 56 -11.65 -1.63 -7.04
N LEU A 57 -12.93 -1.39 -6.73
CA LEU A 57 -13.58 -1.99 -5.56
C LEU A 57 -13.57 -3.51 -5.63
N ARG A 58 -13.83 -4.10 -6.81
CA ARG A 58 -13.75 -5.55 -7.03
C ARG A 58 -12.35 -6.08 -6.72
N LYS A 59 -11.30 -5.50 -7.30
CA LYS A 59 -9.90 -5.91 -7.06
C LYS A 59 -9.49 -5.78 -5.60
N LEU A 60 -9.91 -4.71 -4.93
CA LEU A 60 -9.65 -4.52 -3.50
C LEU A 60 -10.34 -5.56 -2.62
N VAL A 61 -11.53 -6.01 -3.02
CA VAL A 61 -12.25 -7.11 -2.37
C VAL A 61 -11.57 -8.45 -2.64
N GLU A 62 -11.18 -8.73 -3.89
CA GLU A 62 -10.44 -9.94 -4.28
C GLU A 62 -9.10 -10.06 -3.54
N ALA A 63 -8.42 -8.94 -3.33
CA ALA A 63 -7.19 -8.87 -2.54
C ALA A 63 -7.40 -8.95 -1.01
N GLY A 64 -8.65 -8.98 -0.56
CA GLY A 64 -9.02 -9.02 0.86
C GLY A 64 -8.68 -7.74 1.62
N LEU A 65 -8.54 -6.60 0.93
CA LEU A 65 -8.35 -5.28 1.57
C LEU A 65 -9.69 -4.64 1.96
N LEU A 66 -10.74 -4.94 1.20
CA LEU A 66 -12.12 -4.58 1.51
C LEU A 66 -12.97 -5.86 1.63
N SER A 67 -13.98 -5.86 2.50
CA SER A 67 -15.08 -6.81 2.44
C SER A 67 -16.26 -6.17 1.71
N ARG A 68 -17.10 -7.00 1.09
CA ARG A 68 -18.33 -6.58 0.40
C ARG A 68 -19.51 -7.24 1.08
N GLU A 69 -20.26 -6.48 1.87
CA GLU A 69 -21.29 -7.00 2.77
C GLU A 69 -22.63 -6.28 2.53
N PRO A 70 -23.78 -6.95 2.71
CA PRO A 70 -25.07 -6.27 2.72
C PRO A 70 -25.10 -5.19 3.80
N ASN A 71 -25.62 -4.01 3.48
CA ASN A 71 -25.75 -2.95 4.47
C ASN A 71 -26.71 -3.40 5.60
N PRO A 72 -26.36 -3.18 6.88
CA PRO A 72 -27.15 -3.67 8.00
C PRO A 72 -28.51 -2.98 8.14
N GLU A 73 -28.65 -1.75 7.66
CA GLU A 73 -29.89 -0.96 7.73
C GLU A 73 -30.79 -1.20 6.51
N ASP A 74 -30.19 -1.38 5.33
CA ASP A 74 -30.90 -1.69 4.08
C ASP A 74 -30.18 -2.81 3.33
N ARG A 75 -30.64 -4.05 3.50
CA ARG A 75 -30.04 -5.25 2.89
C ARG A 75 -30.02 -5.24 1.35
N ARG A 76 -30.72 -4.30 0.70
CA ARG A 76 -30.66 -4.13 -0.76
C ARG A 76 -29.39 -3.38 -1.18
N ARG A 77 -28.76 -2.65 -0.26
CA ARG A 77 -27.50 -1.94 -0.47
C ARG A 77 -26.32 -2.79 -0.05
N VAL A 78 -25.15 -2.41 -0.53
CA VAL A 78 -23.88 -3.06 -0.25
C VAL A 78 -22.91 -2.04 0.31
N ASP A 79 -22.26 -2.42 1.40
CA ASP A 79 -21.15 -1.69 2.00
C ASP A 79 -19.82 -2.36 1.63
N TYR A 80 -18.82 -1.53 1.39
CA TYR A 80 -17.42 -1.89 1.24
C TYR A 80 -16.69 -1.47 2.51
N ARG A 81 -16.16 -2.42 3.28
CA ARG A 81 -15.56 -2.15 4.59
C ARG A 81 -14.11 -2.56 4.61
N LEU A 82 -13.25 -1.76 5.21
CA LEU A 82 -11.85 -2.15 5.44
C LEU A 82 -11.80 -3.46 6.24
N THR A 83 -11.00 -4.40 5.77
CA THR A 83 -10.62 -5.60 6.53
C THR A 83 -9.47 -5.28 7.49
N GLU A 84 -9.04 -6.24 8.30
CA GLU A 84 -7.80 -6.11 9.07
C GLU A 84 -6.59 -5.92 8.16
N ARG A 85 -6.49 -6.72 7.09
CA ARG A 85 -5.45 -6.58 6.05
C ARG A 85 -5.47 -5.21 5.37
N GLY A 86 -6.66 -4.68 5.09
CA GLY A 86 -6.84 -3.32 4.55
C GLY A 86 -6.34 -2.25 5.52
N ARG A 87 -6.70 -2.35 6.80
CA ARG A 87 -6.25 -1.41 7.85
C ARG A 87 -4.73 -1.43 8.04
N ALA A 88 -4.10 -2.59 7.88
CA ALA A 88 -2.65 -2.76 8.00
C ALA A 88 -1.84 -1.97 6.95
N LEU A 89 -2.47 -1.45 5.89
CA LEU A 89 -1.82 -0.56 4.91
C LEU A 89 -1.70 0.90 5.38
N MET A 90 -2.32 1.28 6.50
CA MET A 90 -2.29 2.66 6.99
C MET A 90 -0.87 3.25 7.13
N PRO A 91 0.13 2.54 7.69
CA PRO A 91 1.48 3.08 7.82
C PRO A 91 2.10 3.42 6.46
N ALA A 92 1.85 2.61 5.43
CA ALA A 92 2.34 2.87 4.07
C ALA A 92 1.67 4.11 3.46
N LEU A 93 0.37 4.30 3.66
CA LEU A 93 -0.34 5.50 3.21
C LEU A 93 0.18 6.77 3.90
N ILE A 94 0.44 6.72 5.21
CA ILE A 94 1.02 7.84 5.95
C ILE A 94 2.42 8.15 5.43
N ALA A 95 3.27 7.15 5.21
CA ALA A 95 4.62 7.33 4.66
C ALA A 95 4.59 8.00 3.29
N LEU A 96 3.71 7.55 2.38
CA LEU A 96 3.53 8.16 1.07
C LEU A 96 3.03 9.60 1.14
N ALA A 97 2.10 9.88 2.06
CA ALA A 97 1.58 11.23 2.25
C ALA A 97 2.63 12.19 2.83
N GLN A 98 3.43 11.74 3.81
CA GLN A 98 4.53 12.52 4.37
C GLN A 98 5.60 12.79 3.31
N TRP A 99 6.00 11.77 2.54
CA TRP A 99 6.96 11.93 1.43
C TRP A 99 6.43 12.90 0.37
N SER A 100 5.15 12.80 -0.02
CA SER A 100 4.53 13.74 -0.96
C SER A 100 4.49 15.15 -0.39
N GLY A 101 4.25 15.31 0.91
CA GLY A 101 4.23 16.62 1.57
C GLY A 101 5.58 17.29 1.63
N GLU A 102 6.66 16.51 1.76
CA GLU A 102 8.02 17.03 1.79
C GLU A 102 8.56 17.35 0.39
N HIS A 103 8.21 16.56 -0.63
CA HIS A 103 8.88 16.61 -1.93
C HIS A 103 8.02 17.07 -3.11
N LEU A 104 6.70 16.99 -3.00
CA LEU A 104 5.77 17.32 -4.10
C LEU A 104 4.81 18.47 -3.78
N CYS A 105 4.71 18.90 -2.52
CA CYS A 105 3.84 19.99 -2.10
C CYS A 105 4.63 21.31 -2.03
N ASP A 106 4.24 22.30 -2.84
CA ASP A 106 4.97 23.59 -2.91
C ASP A 106 4.59 24.60 -1.80
N ALA A 107 3.50 24.38 -1.04
CA ALA A 107 3.19 25.13 0.19
C ALA A 107 1.98 24.58 0.96
N ASP A 108 0.97 24.03 0.25
CA ASP A 108 -0.33 23.68 0.83
C ASP A 108 -0.73 22.23 0.55
N CYS A 109 -0.18 21.31 1.34
CA CYS A 109 -0.65 19.94 1.36
C CYS A 109 -2.03 19.90 2.04
N ALA A 110 -3.09 19.70 1.25
CA ALA A 110 -4.49 19.85 1.68
C ALA A 110 -4.95 18.86 2.79
N VAL A 111 -4.16 17.83 3.08
CA VAL A 111 -4.50 16.80 4.09
C VAL A 111 -3.27 16.50 4.95
N ARG A 112 -3.45 16.51 6.27
CA ARG A 112 -2.46 16.06 7.26
C ARG A 112 -3.04 14.96 8.13
N PHE A 113 -2.17 14.04 8.57
CA PHE A 113 -2.53 12.99 9.52
C PHE A 113 -2.21 13.45 10.93
N VAL A 114 -3.20 13.39 11.83
CA VAL A 114 -3.05 13.79 13.24
C VAL A 114 -3.46 12.68 14.20
N GLU A 115 -2.86 12.64 15.38
CA GLU A 115 -3.33 11.79 16.49
C GLU A 115 -4.67 12.33 16.98
N ARG A 116 -5.75 11.54 16.84
CA ARG A 116 -7.12 11.95 17.22
C ARG A 116 -7.24 12.53 18.63
N ARG A 117 -6.46 12.00 19.58
CA ARG A 117 -6.52 12.40 21.00
C ARG A 117 -5.87 13.76 21.27
N THR A 118 -4.80 14.10 20.58
CA THR A 118 -4.01 15.30 20.86
C THR A 118 -4.13 16.38 19.79
N GLY A 119 -4.60 16.02 18.60
CA GLY A 119 -4.63 16.88 17.43
C GLY A 119 -3.25 17.19 16.85
N LYS A 120 -2.18 16.61 17.39
CA LYS A 120 -0.81 16.82 16.90
C LYS A 120 -0.55 15.99 15.66
N ASP A 121 0.31 16.50 14.79
CA ASP A 121 0.76 15.77 13.61
C ASP A 121 1.37 14.41 13.98
N VAL A 122 1.08 13.41 13.16
CA VAL A 122 1.71 12.10 13.26
C VAL A 122 3.20 12.27 12.95
N ALA A 123 4.05 11.73 13.83
CA ALA A 123 5.49 11.77 13.64
C ALA A 123 5.93 11.13 12.30
N PRO A 124 7.09 11.53 11.75
CA PRO A 124 7.61 10.92 10.53
C PRO A 124 7.72 9.40 10.64
N VAL A 125 7.19 8.69 9.63
CA VAL A 125 7.36 7.25 9.50
C VAL A 125 8.85 6.97 9.28
N SER A 126 9.39 6.05 10.06
CA SER A 126 10.81 5.68 10.04
C SER A 126 10.96 4.16 10.08
N VAL A 127 11.94 3.64 9.34
CA VAL A 127 12.38 2.26 9.49
C VAL A 127 13.16 2.16 10.80
N ARG A 128 12.90 1.11 11.57
CA ARG A 128 13.52 0.89 12.88
C ARG A 128 14.16 -0.47 12.97
N ALA A 129 15.33 -0.53 13.62
CA ALA A 129 15.92 -1.77 14.07
C ALA A 129 15.09 -2.37 15.22
N GLN A 130 15.32 -3.66 15.50
CA GLN A 130 14.66 -4.37 16.61
C GLN A 130 14.94 -3.75 17.98
N ASP A 131 16.10 -3.08 18.13
CA ASP A 131 16.48 -2.34 19.33
C ASP A 131 15.87 -0.93 19.40
N GLY A 132 15.06 -0.53 18.41
CA GLY A 132 14.33 0.73 18.37
C GLY A 132 15.07 1.90 17.72
N ARG A 133 16.35 1.75 17.35
CA ARG A 133 17.09 2.78 16.60
C ARG A 133 16.45 3.02 15.23
N VAL A 134 16.50 4.26 14.76
CA VAL A 134 16.10 4.62 13.39
C VAL A 134 17.21 4.22 12.43
N LEU A 135 16.84 3.64 11.29
CA LEU A 135 17.78 3.19 10.26
C LEU A 135 17.72 4.12 9.04
N GLY A 136 18.89 4.55 8.58
CA GLY A 136 19.08 5.23 7.30
C GLY A 136 19.17 4.23 6.15
N ILE A 137 19.22 4.73 4.90
CA ILE A 137 19.35 3.86 3.72
C ILE A 137 20.68 3.11 3.72
N GLU A 138 21.71 3.71 4.29
CA GLU A 138 23.06 3.17 4.50
C GLU A 138 23.11 2.02 5.50
N ASP A 139 22.13 1.92 6.40
CA ASP A 139 22.02 0.84 7.39
C ASP A 139 21.24 -0.37 6.85
N LEU A 140 20.68 -0.28 5.63
CA LEU A 140 19.81 -1.29 5.06
C LEU A 140 20.53 -2.12 4.02
N SER A 141 20.30 -3.44 4.07
CA SER A 141 20.74 -4.38 3.04
C SER A 141 19.55 -5.22 2.58
N MET A 142 19.35 -5.29 1.27
CA MET A 142 18.40 -6.21 0.67
C MET A 142 19.07 -7.56 0.44
N VAL A 143 18.69 -8.55 1.24
CA VAL A 143 19.11 -9.93 1.08
C VAL A 143 17.95 -10.79 0.55
N PRO A 144 18.23 -11.86 -0.21
CA PRO A 144 17.19 -12.81 -0.58
C PRO A 144 16.61 -13.49 0.66
N GLY A 145 15.29 -13.70 0.67
CA GLY A 145 14.64 -14.57 1.64
C GLY A 145 14.95 -16.05 1.37
N GLU A 146 14.64 -16.92 2.34
CA GLU A 146 14.88 -18.37 2.24
C GLU A 146 14.19 -19.00 1.02
N ASP A 147 13.02 -18.48 0.63
CA ASP A 147 12.24 -18.99 -0.49
C ASP A 147 12.54 -18.29 -1.83
N ALA A 148 13.55 -17.41 -1.91
CA ALA A 148 13.82 -16.61 -3.10
C ALA A 148 13.98 -17.48 -4.36
N ASP A 149 13.17 -17.18 -5.39
CA ASP A 149 13.20 -17.95 -6.63
C ASP A 149 14.53 -17.71 -7.40
N PRO A 150 14.91 -18.63 -8.32
CA PRO A 150 16.16 -18.49 -9.08
C PRO A 150 16.26 -17.20 -9.92
N GLU A 151 15.12 -16.64 -10.37
CA GLU A 151 15.11 -15.42 -11.17
C GLU A 151 15.44 -14.18 -10.30
N LEU A 152 14.85 -14.11 -9.10
CA LEU A 152 15.12 -13.08 -8.11
C LEU A 152 16.56 -13.17 -7.61
N LEU A 153 17.06 -14.37 -7.30
CA LEU A 153 18.47 -14.57 -6.93
C LEU A 153 19.41 -14.09 -8.03
N ALA A 154 19.16 -14.46 -9.28
CA ALA A 154 19.98 -14.00 -10.41
C ALA A 154 19.94 -12.47 -10.57
N ARG A 155 18.79 -11.83 -10.35
CA ARG A 155 18.66 -10.36 -10.34
C ARG A 155 19.48 -9.71 -9.22
N LEU A 156 19.37 -10.23 -8.00
CA LEU A 156 20.07 -9.68 -6.83
C LEU A 156 21.59 -9.86 -6.95
N SER A 157 22.06 -11.00 -7.46
CA SER A 157 23.49 -11.22 -7.77
C SER A 157 24.01 -10.23 -8.81
N ARG A 158 23.26 -9.98 -9.90
CA ARG A 158 23.64 -8.97 -10.90
C ARG A 158 23.68 -7.55 -10.35
N ALA A 159 22.83 -7.26 -9.36
CA ALA A 159 22.80 -5.96 -8.69
C ALA A 159 23.89 -5.81 -7.60
N GLY A 160 24.72 -6.84 -7.37
CA GLY A 160 25.74 -6.84 -6.31
C GLY A 160 25.16 -6.91 -4.89
N LEU A 161 23.88 -7.26 -4.74
CA LEU A 161 23.18 -7.34 -3.46
C LEU A 161 23.32 -8.70 -2.77
N ILE A 162 23.85 -9.70 -3.48
CA ILE A 162 24.28 -10.98 -2.90
C ILE A 162 25.79 -11.04 -3.05
N ALA A 163 26.51 -11.02 -1.94
CA ALA A 163 27.93 -11.38 -1.96
C ALA A 163 28.04 -12.81 -2.49
N THR A 164 28.77 -13.02 -3.59
CA THR A 164 29.28 -14.34 -3.91
C THR A 164 30.09 -14.78 -2.68
N ARG A 165 29.59 -15.77 -1.95
CA ARG A 165 30.31 -16.36 -0.83
C ARG A 165 31.63 -16.90 -1.41
N ASN A 166 32.71 -16.14 -1.28
CA ASN A 166 34.05 -16.66 -1.50
C ASN A 166 34.30 -17.57 -0.30
N ASP A 167 34.08 -18.87 -0.49
CA ASP A 167 34.53 -19.88 0.44
C ASP A 167 36.08 -19.83 0.48
N HIS A 168 36.63 -19.60 1.67
CA HIS A 168 38.03 -19.85 2.02
C HIS A 168 38.09 -21.05 2.95
#